data_AF-A0A8J5W919-F1
#
_entry.id   AF-A0A8J5W919-F1
#
_cell.length_a   1.000
_cell.length_b   1.000
_cell.length_c   1.000
_cell.angle_alpha   90.00
_cell.angle_beta   90.00
_cell.angle_gamma   90.00
#
_symmetry.space_group_name_H-M   'P 1'
#
loop_
_entity.id
_entity.type
_entity.pdbx_description
1 polymer ?
#
loop_
_entity_poly.entity_id
_entity_poly.type
_entity_poly.pdbx_seq_one_letter_code
_entity_poly.pdbx_strand_id
1 'polypeptide(L)'
;MIAAAHEIGATQINGENPRFFLAGLAGNIGLDKFRAATLICSSVAARTRACFLQCWALEIQGKRSEALDELLKIYRIHNIFPPEENSAEMEMVAGGLKKNLQVSERVHLLSLYRSICTNGNLRTAAEVLGLSIPDQ
;
A
#
# COMPACT_ATOMS: atom_id res chain seq x y z
N MET A 1 5.56 26.84 -11.28
CA MET A 1 6.64 26.64 -10.31
C MET A 1 6.74 25.14 -10.07
N ILE A 2 7.88 24.55 -10.43
CA ILE A 2 8.07 23.11 -10.60
C ILE A 2 7.91 22.41 -9.24
N ALA A 3 6.86 21.61 -9.07
CA ALA A 3 6.83 20.62 -7.99
C ALA A 3 7.90 19.59 -8.35
N ALA A 4 9.02 19.65 -7.63
CA ALA A 4 10.08 18.67 -7.73
C ALA A 4 9.45 17.27 -7.69
N ALA A 5 9.68 16.49 -8.75
CA ALA A 5 9.55 15.06 -8.67
C ALA A 5 10.41 14.65 -7.48
N HIS A 6 9.77 14.30 -6.37
CA HIS A 6 10.46 13.69 -5.26
C HIS A 6 11.00 12.39 -5.84
N GLU A 7 12.30 12.37 -6.19
CA GLU A 7 13.04 11.12 -6.27
C GLU A 7 12.67 10.39 -4.99
N ILE A 8 11.94 9.30 -5.15
CA ILE A 8 11.59 8.39 -4.06
C ILE A 8 12.93 7.81 -3.68
N GLY A 9 13.66 8.52 -2.81
CA GLY A 9 14.98 8.11 -2.35
C GLY A 9 14.81 6.69 -1.89
N ALA A 10 15.50 5.76 -2.58
CA ALA A 10 15.43 4.35 -2.27
C ALA A 10 15.62 4.23 -0.77
N THR A 11 14.55 3.89 -0.04
CA THR A 11 14.60 3.87 1.42
C THR A 11 15.65 2.84 1.76
N GLN A 12 16.82 3.25 2.27
CA GLN A 12 17.93 2.34 2.53
C GLN A 12 17.95 1.97 4.00
N ILE A 13 18.31 0.72 4.29
CA ILE A 13 18.59 0.25 5.64
C ILE A 13 20.11 0.14 5.72
N ASN A 14 20.76 1.08 6.40
CA ASN A 14 22.23 1.13 6.50
C ASN A 14 22.95 1.07 5.12
N GLY A 15 22.42 1.79 4.12
CA GLY A 15 22.94 1.76 2.75
C GLY A 15 22.44 0.60 1.88
N GLU A 16 21.69 -0.35 2.43
CA GLU A 16 21.20 -1.53 1.72
C GLU A 16 19.75 -1.38 1.23
N ASN A 17 19.43 -1.99 0.08
CA ASN A 17 18.04 -2.09 -0.38
C ASN A 17 17.22 -2.91 0.64
N PRO A 18 16.01 -2.47 1.06
CA PRO A 18 15.22 -3.18 2.06
C PRO A 18 14.91 -4.62 1.69
N ARG A 19 14.76 -4.93 0.40
CA ARG A 19 14.52 -6.30 -0.07
C ARG A 19 15.73 -7.19 0.18
N PHE A 20 16.94 -6.70 -0.07
CA PHE A 20 18.16 -7.45 0.17
C PHE A 20 18.45 -7.58 1.67
N PHE A 21 18.25 -6.50 2.42
CA PHE A 21 18.40 -6.53 3.87
C PHE A 21 17.48 -7.58 4.51
N LEU A 22 16.20 -7.61 4.13
CA LEU A 22 15.25 -8.59 4.66
C LEU A 22 15.55 -10.02 4.21
N ALA A 23 16.03 -10.22 2.97
CA ALA A 23 16.45 -11.53 2.49
C ALA A 23 17.67 -12.05 3.26
N GLY A 24 18.68 -11.19 3.50
CA GLY A 24 19.84 -11.50 4.33
C GLY A 24 19.47 -11.76 5.78
N LEU A 25 18.59 -10.93 6.36
CA LEU A 25 18.07 -11.12 7.71
C LEU A 25 17.33 -12.45 7.85
N ALA A 26 16.47 -12.81 6.91
CA ALA A 26 15.77 -14.11 6.90
C ALA A 26 16.76 -15.28 6.91
N GLY A 27 17.83 -15.20 6.12
CA GLY A 27 18.93 -16.17 6.14
C GLY A 27 19.63 -16.23 7.50
N ASN A 28 19.97 -15.08 8.09
CA ASN A 28 20.67 -14.99 9.37
C ASN A 28 19.87 -15.58 10.54
N ILE A 29 18.54 -15.50 10.50
CA ILE A 29 17.67 -16.07 11.54
C ILE A 29 17.18 -17.49 11.21
N GLY A 30 17.66 -18.09 10.12
CA GLY A 30 17.28 -19.45 9.71
C GLY A 30 15.84 -19.59 9.24
N LEU A 31 15.21 -18.51 8.76
CA LEU A 31 13.86 -18.53 8.22
C LEU A 31 13.87 -18.99 6.76
N ASP A 32 13.07 -20.01 6.43
CA ASP A 32 12.96 -20.44 5.04
C ASP A 32 12.30 -19.38 4.14
N LYS A 33 12.64 -19.43 2.86
CA LYS A 33 12.24 -18.41 1.87
C LYS A 33 10.72 -18.29 1.74
N PHE A 34 9.97 -19.39 1.84
CA PHE A 34 8.52 -19.35 1.69
C PHE A 34 7.88 -18.66 2.88
N ARG A 35 8.26 -19.02 4.10
CA ARG A 35 7.77 -18.34 5.32
C ARG A 35 8.16 -16.87 5.34
N ALA A 36 9.38 -16.53 4.92
CA ALA A 36 9.81 -15.15 4.79
C ALA A 36 8.92 -14.37 3.81
N ALA A 37 8.68 -14.91 2.61
CA ALA A 37 7.80 -14.30 1.62
C ALA A 37 6.37 -14.11 2.16
N THR A 38 5.77 -15.15 2.75
CA THR A 38 4.43 -15.08 3.35
C THR A 38 4.33 -14.00 4.41
N LEU A 39 5.33 -13.85 5.28
CA LEU A 39 5.35 -12.79 6.30
C LEU A 39 5.37 -11.40 5.68
N ILE A 40 6.16 -11.20 4.63
CA ILE A 40 6.21 -9.92 3.92
C ILE A 40 4.86 -9.63 3.23
N CYS A 41 4.32 -10.56 2.45
CA CYS A 41 3.02 -10.39 1.78
C CYS A 41 1.90 -10.10 2.78
N SER A 42 1.83 -10.87 3.87
CA SER A 42 0.88 -10.65 4.96
C SER A 42 1.05 -9.28 5.61
N SER A 43 2.28 -8.83 5.82
CA SER A 43 2.58 -7.52 6.41
C SER A 43 2.20 -6.37 5.48
N VAL A 44 2.47 -6.52 4.19
CA VAL A 44 2.08 -5.55 3.15
C VAL A 44 0.55 -5.44 3.11
N ALA A 45 -0.18 -6.55 3.08
CA ALA A 45 -1.64 -6.58 3.10
C ALA A 45 -2.22 -5.96 4.38
N ALA A 46 -1.73 -6.37 5.55
CA ALA A 46 -2.17 -5.82 6.84
C ALA A 46 -1.95 -4.30 6.91
N ARG A 47 -0.78 -3.81 6.47
CA ARG A 47 -0.48 -2.38 6.46
C ARG A 47 -1.33 -1.62 5.45
N THR A 48 -1.54 -2.18 4.26
CA THR A 48 -2.42 -1.59 3.23
C THR A 48 -3.82 -1.36 3.79
N ARG A 49 -4.40 -2.38 4.44
CA ARG A 49 -5.70 -2.28 5.09
C ARG A 49 -5.73 -1.18 6.15
N ALA A 50 -4.76 -1.20 7.07
CA ALA A 50 -4.70 -0.28 8.20
C ALA A 50 -4.59 1.17 7.72
N CYS A 51 -3.74 1.43 6.73
CA CYS A 51 -3.57 2.78 6.18
C CYS A 51 -4.83 3.28 5.47
N PHE A 52 -5.58 2.44 4.74
CA PHE A 52 -6.86 2.88 4.16
C PHE A 52 -7.91 3.22 5.22
N LEU A 53 -8.04 2.39 6.26
CA LEU A 53 -8.98 2.68 7.36
C LEU A 53 -8.59 3.93 8.14
N GLN A 54 -7.29 4.11 8.40
CA GLN A 54 -6.78 5.30 9.07
C GLN A 54 -6.95 6.55 8.22
N CYS A 55 -6.69 6.46 6.91
CA CYS A 55 -6.96 7.54 5.96
C CYS A 55 -8.43 7.95 6.01
N TRP A 56 -9.36 6.98 6.00
CA TRP A 56 -10.78 7.28 6.11
C TRP A 56 -11.14 7.97 7.43
N ALA A 57 -10.62 7.45 8.55
CA ALA A 57 -10.82 8.04 9.86
C ALA A 57 -10.31 9.49 9.94
N LEU A 58 -9.21 9.81 9.26
CA LEU A 58 -8.66 11.16 9.20
C LEU A 58 -9.45 12.08 8.26
N GLU A 59 -9.94 11.56 7.13
CA GLU A 59 -10.80 12.30 6.20
C GLU A 59 -12.09 12.76 6.88
N ILE A 60 -12.78 11.88 7.63
CA ILE A 60 -14.01 12.24 8.35
C ILE A 60 -13.76 13.25 9.48
N GLN A 61 -12.52 13.32 9.99
CA GLN A 61 -12.08 14.31 10.98
C GLN A 61 -11.64 15.63 10.34
N GLY A 62 -11.68 15.77 9.01
CA GLY A 62 -11.19 16.95 8.29
C GLY A 62 -9.66 17.07 8.24
N LYS A 63 -8.92 16.04 8.65
CA LYS A 63 -7.45 16.01 8.73
C LYS A 63 -6.83 15.52 7.42
N ARG A 64 -7.13 16.22 6.32
CA ARG A 64 -6.76 15.78 4.97
C ARG A 64 -5.27 15.59 4.75
N SER A 65 -4.42 16.45 5.31
CA SER A 65 -2.96 16.30 5.17
C SER A 65 -2.46 14.98 5.78
N GLU A 66 -2.90 14.67 6.99
CA GLU A 66 -2.54 13.41 7.68
C GLU A 66 -3.12 12.20 6.93
N ALA A 67 -4.32 12.33 6.35
CA ALA A 67 -4.92 11.27 5.53
C ALA A 67 -4.08 10.95 4.29
N LEU A 68 -3.59 11.98 3.59
CA LEU A 68 -2.70 11.79 2.44
C LEU A 68 -1.36 11.16 2.85
N ASP A 69 -0.84 11.48 4.03
CA ASP A 69 0.37 10.84 4.57
C ASP A 69 0.18 9.33 4.79
N GLU A 70 -1.01 8.87 5.20
CA GLU A 70 -1.32 7.44 5.27
C GLU A 70 -1.30 6.77 3.90
N LEU A 71 -1.87 7.42 2.89
CA LEU A 71 -1.88 6.89 1.52
C LEU A 71 -0.46 6.84 0.92
N LEU A 72 0.40 7.81 1.26
CA LEU A 72 1.82 7.78 0.87
C LEU A 72 2.57 6.58 1.46
N LYS A 73 2.19 6.10 2.65
CA LYS A 73 2.78 4.88 3.22
C LYS A 73 2.45 3.66 2.37
N ILE A 74 1.22 3.55 1.88
CA ILE A 74 0.80 2.47 0.96
C ILE A 74 1.64 2.53 -0.31
N TYR A 75 1.73 3.71 -0.93
CA TYR A 75 2.52 3.91 -2.15
C TYR A 75 3.98 3.47 -1.97
N ARG A 76 4.62 3.88 -0.87
CA ARG A 76 6.01 3.50 -0.55
C ARG A 76 6.16 1.99 -0.35
N ILE A 77 5.26 1.37 0.39
CA ILE A 77 5.33 -0.07 0.66
C ILE A 77 5.15 -0.88 -0.63
N HIS A 78 4.18 -0.52 -1.46
CA HIS A 78 3.95 -1.22 -2.75
C HIS A 78 5.10 -1.02 -3.74
N ASN A 79 5.82 0.11 -3.68
CA ASN A 79 7.01 0.30 -4.51
C ASN A 79 8.20 -0.59 -4.07
N ILE A 80 8.33 -0.83 -2.76
CA ILE A 80 9.42 -1.68 -2.23
C ILE A 80 9.05 -3.16 -2.34
N PHE A 81 7.81 -3.51 -1.99
CA PHE A 81 7.24 -4.85 -1.98
C PHE A 81 5.95 -4.85 -2.80
N PRO A 82 6.05 -4.90 -4.14
CA PRO A 82 4.89 -4.89 -5.01
C PRO A 82 4.03 -6.12 -4.74
N PRO A 83 2.74 -5.94 -4.42
CA PRO A 83 1.80 -7.04 -4.33
C PRO A 83 1.62 -7.71 -5.69
N GLU A 84 1.43 -9.02 -5.69
CA GLU A 84 0.98 -9.74 -6.88
C GLU A 84 -0.46 -9.35 -7.21
N GLU A 85 -0.75 -9.17 -8.49
CA GLU A 85 -2.12 -8.90 -8.97
C GLU A 85 -3.05 -10.04 -8.58
N ASN A 86 -4.21 -9.72 -8.00
CA ASN A 86 -5.20 -10.71 -7.54
C ASN A 86 -4.64 -11.72 -6.52
N SER A 87 -3.67 -11.30 -5.70
CA SER A 87 -3.17 -12.12 -4.60
C SER A 87 -4.25 -12.38 -3.56
N ALA A 88 -4.24 -13.58 -2.96
CA ALA A 88 -5.17 -13.95 -1.91
C ALA A 88 -5.13 -12.96 -0.73
N GLU A 89 -3.94 -12.47 -0.39
CA GLU A 89 -3.75 -11.47 0.65
C GLU A 89 -4.48 -10.15 0.33
N MET A 90 -4.41 -9.66 -0.91
CA MET A 90 -5.09 -8.42 -1.31
C MET A 90 -6.60 -8.61 -1.46
N GLU A 91 -7.05 -9.78 -1.90
CA GLU A 91 -8.47 -10.13 -1.86
C GLU A 91 -9.02 -10.10 -0.43
N MET A 92 -8.27 -10.60 0.56
CA MET A 92 -8.63 -10.52 1.96
C MET A 92 -8.69 -9.07 2.46
N VAL A 93 -7.78 -8.19 2.01
CA VAL A 93 -7.85 -6.76 2.32
C VAL A 93 -9.14 -6.17 1.75
N ALA A 94 -9.43 -6.40 0.47
CA ALA A 94 -10.65 -5.91 -0.17
C ALA A 94 -11.91 -6.40 0.54
N GLY A 95 -11.99 -7.69 0.83
CA GLY A 95 -13.11 -8.29 1.55
C GLY A 95 -13.36 -7.63 2.89
N GLY A 96 -12.32 -7.26 3.63
CA GLY A 96 -12.53 -6.60 4.91
C GLY A 96 -12.61 -5.07 4.87
N LEU A 97 -12.10 -4.39 3.84
CA LEU A 97 -12.44 -2.98 3.60
C LEU A 97 -13.92 -2.84 3.21
N LYS A 98 -14.46 -3.74 2.39
CA LYS A 98 -15.89 -3.81 2.06
C LYS A 98 -16.79 -3.96 3.29
N LYS A 99 -16.31 -4.59 4.36
CA LYS A 99 -17.04 -4.73 5.63
C LYS A 99 -17.07 -3.46 6.48
N ASN A 100 -16.11 -2.54 6.27
CA ASN A 100 -15.96 -1.33 7.10
C ASN A 100 -16.31 -0.04 6.36
N LEU A 101 -16.34 -0.08 5.02
CA LEU A 101 -16.50 1.10 4.17
C LEU A 101 -17.59 0.87 3.13
N GLN A 102 -18.43 1.88 2.90
CA GLN A 102 -19.42 1.92 1.83
C GLN A 102 -18.74 2.09 0.47
N VAL A 103 -19.47 1.78 -0.61
CA VAL A 103 -18.95 1.90 -1.99
C VAL A 103 -18.48 3.33 -2.28
N SER A 104 -19.26 4.34 -1.89
CA SER A 104 -18.93 5.76 -2.08
C SER A 104 -17.65 6.17 -1.36
N GLU A 105 -17.44 5.69 -0.14
CA GLU A 105 -16.25 5.97 0.67
C GLU A 105 -15.00 5.35 0.02
N ARG A 106 -15.11 4.12 -0.50
CA ARG A 106 -14.01 3.47 -1.23
C ARG A 106 -13.68 4.19 -2.54
N VAL A 107 -14.68 4.68 -3.27
CA VAL A 107 -14.48 5.51 -4.47
C VAL A 107 -13.76 6.82 -4.11
N HIS A 108 -14.13 7.46 -3.00
CA HIS A 108 -13.46 8.66 -2.50
C HIS A 108 -11.99 8.38 -2.15
N LEU A 109 -11.71 7.30 -1.42
CA LEU A 109 -10.33 6.89 -1.10
C LEU A 109 -9.50 6.62 -2.36
N LEU A 110 -10.08 6.02 -3.40
CA LEU A 110 -9.38 5.82 -4.67
C LEU A 110 -9.06 7.16 -5.35
N SER A 111 -9.98 8.13 -5.30
CA SER A 111 -9.75 9.48 -5.82
C SER A 111 -8.61 10.19 -5.07
N LEU A 112 -8.57 10.09 -3.74
CA LEU A 112 -7.47 10.61 -2.93
C LEU A 112 -6.14 9.94 -3.29
N TYR A 113 -6.13 8.62 -3.40
CA TYR A 113 -4.92 7.87 -3.75
C TYR A 113 -4.41 8.27 -5.14
N ARG A 114 -5.31 8.50 -6.10
CA ARG A 114 -4.95 9.03 -7.43
C ARG A 114 -4.32 10.41 -7.37
N SER A 115 -4.74 11.27 -6.44
CA SER A 115 -4.18 12.63 -6.31
C SER A 115 -2.72 12.65 -5.86
N ILE A 116 -2.24 11.60 -5.18
CA ILE A 116 -0.85 11.49 -4.72
C ILE A 116 0.03 10.60 -5.63
N CYS A 117 -0.58 9.83 -6.52
CA CYS A 117 0.09 8.85 -7.36
C CYS A 117 -0.01 9.23 -8.84
N THR A 118 1.01 9.89 -9.40
CA THR A 118 1.11 10.16 -10.84
C THR A 118 1.52 8.92 -11.65
N ASN A 119 2.36 8.04 -11.07
CA ASN A 119 2.87 6.82 -11.72
C ASN A 119 2.66 5.55 -10.86
N GLY A 120 1.83 5.62 -9.82
CA GLY A 120 1.62 4.51 -8.88
C GLY A 120 0.70 3.42 -9.43
N ASN A 121 0.75 2.24 -8.81
CA ASN A 121 -0.11 1.11 -9.14
C ASN A 121 -1.56 1.37 -8.71
N LEU A 122 -2.26 2.19 -9.49
CA LEU A 122 -3.68 2.52 -9.31
C LEU A 122 -4.55 1.26 -9.39
N ARG A 123 -4.14 0.29 -10.22
CA ARG A 123 -4.83 -1.00 -10.36
C ARG A 123 -4.88 -1.75 -9.04
N THR A 124 -3.75 -1.95 -8.36
CA THR A 124 -3.72 -2.62 -7.06
C THR A 124 -4.50 -1.82 -6.01
N ALA A 125 -4.44 -0.49 -6.01
CA ALA A 125 -5.24 0.30 -5.08
C ALA A 125 -6.75 0.11 -5.32
N ALA A 126 -7.20 0.07 -6.57
CA ALA A 126 -8.59 -0.18 -6.90
C ALA A 126 -9.03 -1.61 -6.56
N GLU A 127 -8.19 -2.60 -6.85
CA GLU A 127 -8.39 -4.01 -6.48
C GLU A 127 -8.60 -4.14 -4.98
N VAL A 128 -7.71 -3.55 -4.18
CA VAL A 128 -7.77 -3.57 -2.72
C VAL A 128 -8.98 -2.81 -2.19
N LEU A 129 -9.44 -1.77 -2.89
CA LEU A 129 -10.69 -1.08 -2.56
C LEU A 129 -11.93 -1.83 -3.09
N GLY A 130 -11.74 -2.95 -3.78
CA GLY A 130 -12.81 -3.76 -4.35
C GLY A 130 -13.60 -3.02 -5.43
N LEU A 131 -12.91 -2.18 -6.21
CA LEU A 131 -13.45 -1.36 -7.28
C LEU A 131 -12.90 -1.84 -8.62
N SER A 132 -13.77 -1.89 -9.62
CA SER A 132 -13.34 -2.06 -11.01
C SER A 132 -12.87 -0.70 -11.52
N ILE A 133 -11.63 -0.60 -11.99
CA ILE A 133 -11.25 0.54 -12.84
C ILE A 133 -11.91 0.26 -14.19
N PRO A 134 -12.73 1.17 -14.75
CA PRO A 134 -13.16 1.04 -16.14
C PRO A 134 -11.91 0.90 -17.01
N ASP A 135 -11.90 -0.05 -17.95
CA ASP A 135 -10.81 -0.20 -18.91
C ASP A 135 -10.45 1.20 -19.48
N GLN A 136 -9.17 1.55 -19.38
CA GLN A 136 -8.64 2.82 -19.91
C GLN A 136 -8.80 2.92 -21.42
#